data_AF-A0A949ZYB7-F1
#
_entry.id   AF-A0A949ZYB7-F1
#
_cell.length_a   1.000
_cell.length_b   1.000
_cell.length_c   1.000
_cell.angle_alpha   90.00
_cell.angle_beta   90.00
_cell.angle_gamma   90.00
#
_symmetry.space_group_name_H-M   'P 1'
#
loop_
_entity.id
_entity.type
_entity.pdbx_description
1 polymer ?
#
loop_
_entity_poly.entity_id
_entity_poly.type
_entity_poly.pdbx_seq_one_letter_code
_entity_poly.pdbx_strand_id
1 'polypeptide(L)'
;MEAHLSSHHRDTIERIFSHPPSHNIEWRQVVSLLETIGTVTHEHNGKLKVALGPETEVLPAPHGKDVDAQIVVDLRRMLKQAGFAPEGSPAVADQRARDHGDGQWGEPT
;
A
#
# COMPACT_ATOMS: atom_id res chain seq x y z
N MET A 1 17.83 -1.95 3.28
CA MET A 1 18.07 -1.67 1.85
C MET A 1 17.39 -0.34 1.58
N GLU A 2 18.15 0.72 1.28
CA GLU A 2 17.55 2.02 0.97
C GLU A 2 16.90 1.93 -0.41
N ALA A 3 15.57 1.93 -0.46
CA ALA A 3 14.84 1.96 -1.72
C ALA A 3 15.18 3.28 -2.43
N HIS A 4 15.99 3.22 -3.49
CA HIS A 4 16.38 4.38 -4.28
C HIS A 4 15.20 4.81 -5.16
N LEU A 5 14.30 5.61 -4.59
CA LEU A 5 13.13 6.13 -5.29
C LEU A 5 13.56 7.16 -6.34
N SER A 6 13.28 6.85 -7.62
CA SER A 6 13.46 7.80 -8.72
C SER A 6 12.39 8.91 -8.69
N SER A 7 12.61 9.99 -9.42
CA SER A 7 11.61 11.07 -9.55
C SER A 7 10.27 10.56 -10.09
N HIS A 8 10.27 9.58 -11.00
CA HIS A 8 9.04 8.96 -11.52
C HIS A 8 8.29 8.15 -10.47
N HIS A 9 9.01 7.49 -9.56
CA HIS A 9 8.39 6.76 -8.45
C HIS A 9 7.71 7.72 -7.47
N ARG A 10 8.35 8.87 -7.19
CA ARG A 10 7.76 9.92 -6.36
C ARG A 10 6.51 10.53 -7.00
N ASP A 11 6.57 10.86 -8.29
CA ASP A 11 5.40 11.34 -9.05
C ASP A 11 4.25 10.33 -9.02
N THR A 12 4.55 9.04 -9.18
CA THR A 12 3.54 7.97 -9.11
C THR A 12 2.90 7.92 -7.72
N ILE A 13 3.68 8.03 -6.64
CA ILE A 13 3.15 8.11 -5.27
C ILE A 13 2.24 9.34 -5.14
N GLU A 14 2.70 10.54 -5.53
CA GLU A 14 1.89 11.75 -5.44
C GLU A 14 0.55 11.63 -6.19
N ARG A 15 0.57 11.02 -7.38
CA ARG A 15 -0.64 10.79 -8.18
C ARG A 15 -1.61 9.78 -7.55
N ILE A 16 -1.09 8.74 -6.88
CA ILE A 16 -1.91 7.78 -6.11
C ILE A 16 -2.57 8.48 -4.91
N PHE A 17 -1.87 9.43 -4.26
CA PHE A 17 -2.38 10.17 -3.11
C PHE A 17 -3.23 11.40 -3.48
N SER A 18 -3.20 11.86 -4.73
CA SER A 18 -4.03 12.97 -5.24
C SER A 18 -5.53 12.73 -5.05
N HIS A 19 -6.28 13.82 -4.83
CA HIS A 19 -7.74 13.81 -4.79
C HIS A 19 -8.30 14.91 -5.72
N PRO A 20 -9.04 14.55 -6.79
CA PRO A 20 -9.45 13.20 -7.19
C PRO A 20 -8.27 12.31 -7.66
N PRO A 21 -8.43 10.97 -7.64
CA PRO A 21 -7.43 10.05 -8.18
C PRO A 21 -7.16 10.38 -9.65
N SER A 22 -5.88 10.50 -10.02
CA SER A 22 -5.51 10.83 -11.39
C SER A 22 -6.01 9.75 -12.35
N HIS A 23 -6.77 10.14 -13.39
CA HIS A 23 -7.41 9.23 -14.34
C HIS A 23 -6.46 8.51 -15.32
N ASN A 24 -5.14 8.61 -15.14
CA ASN A 24 -4.13 8.14 -16.11
C ASN A 24 -2.93 7.45 -15.44
N ILE A 25 -3.11 6.84 -14.27
CA ILE A 25 -2.02 6.12 -13.61
C ILE A 25 -1.89 4.77 -14.33
N GLU A 26 -0.81 4.60 -15.10
CA GLU A 26 -0.57 3.36 -15.83
C GLU A 26 -0.17 2.24 -14.86
N TRP A 27 -0.77 1.07 -15.02
CA TRP A 27 -0.46 -0.14 -14.25
C TRP A 27 1.02 -0.50 -14.28
N ARG A 28 1.69 -0.29 -15.43
CA ARG A 28 3.13 -0.53 -15.57
C ARG A 28 3.97 0.35 -14.65
N GLN A 29 3.57 1.61 -14.44
CA GLN A 29 4.26 2.54 -13.53
C GLN A 29 4.08 2.09 -12.08
N VAL A 30 2.88 1.62 -11.74
CA VAL A 30 2.59 1.04 -10.42
C VAL A 30 3.45 -0.19 -10.16
N VAL A 31 3.46 -1.15 -11.08
CA VAL A 31 4.29 -2.37 -10.94
C VAL A 31 5.75 -2.01 -10.74
N SER A 32 6.31 -1.10 -11.57
CA SER A 32 7.70 -0.67 -11.46
C SER A 32 8.02 0.02 -10.13
N LEU A 33 7.09 0.82 -9.61
CA LEU A 33 7.20 1.39 -8.26
C LEU A 33 7.25 0.29 -7.20
N LEU A 34 6.31 -0.66 -7.26
CA LEU A 34 6.20 -1.75 -6.28
C LEU A 34 7.41 -2.69 -6.29
N GLU A 35 7.96 -2.99 -7.47
CA GLU A 35 9.21 -3.74 -7.63
C GLU A 35 10.43 -3.01 -7.04
N THR A 36 10.37 -1.69 -6.95
CA THR A 36 11.46 -0.88 -6.37
C THR A 36 11.39 -0.84 -4.84
N ILE A 37 10.18 -0.76 -4.28
CA ILE A 37 9.98 -0.60 -2.82
C ILE A 37 9.78 -1.92 -2.09
N GLY A 38 9.39 -2.99 -2.79
CA GLY A 38 9.04 -4.29 -2.20
C GLY A 38 9.33 -5.47 -3.12
N THR A 39 8.79 -6.62 -2.76
CA THR A 39 8.88 -7.86 -3.55
C THR A 39 7.57 -8.11 -4.25
N VAL A 40 7.60 -8.21 -5.57
CA VAL A 40 6.43 -8.41 -6.42
C VAL A 40 6.46 -9.81 -7.02
N THR A 41 5.33 -10.52 -6.93
CA THR A 41 5.12 -11.85 -7.49
C THR A 41 3.88 -11.83 -8.36
N HIS A 42 4.04 -12.20 -9.63
CA HIS A 42 2.92 -12.37 -10.56
C HIS A 42 2.27 -13.74 -10.33
N GLU A 43 0.98 -13.74 -9.98
CA GLU A 43 0.21 -14.97 -9.79
C GLU A 43 -0.34 -15.47 -11.13
N HIS A 44 -0.53 -16.79 -11.25
CA HIS A 44 -1.09 -17.43 -12.44
C HIS A 44 -2.51 -16.95 -12.81
N ASN A 45 -3.23 -16.39 -11.84
CA ASN A 45 -4.58 -15.84 -12.04
C ASN A 45 -4.58 -14.37 -12.52
N GLY A 46 -3.41 -13.84 -12.90
CA GLY A 46 -3.25 -12.45 -13.33
C GLY A 46 -3.23 -11.44 -12.18
N LYS A 47 -3.27 -11.89 -10.93
CA LYS A 47 -3.14 -11.01 -9.76
C LYS A 47 -1.67 -10.69 -9.47
N LEU A 48 -1.44 -9.56 -8.84
CA LEU A 48 -0.12 -9.14 -8.41
C LEU A 48 -0.03 -9.22 -6.89
N LYS A 49 0.80 -10.14 -6.38
CA LYS A 49 1.09 -10.24 -4.96
C LYS A 49 2.31 -9.38 -4.64
N VAL A 50 2.17 -8.50 -3.66
CA VAL A 50 3.17 -7.49 -3.32
C VAL A 50 3.47 -7.63 -1.83
N ALA A 51 4.72 -7.88 -1.49
CA ALA A 51 5.21 -7.89 -0.12
C ALA A 51 6.03 -6.63 0.14
N LEU A 52 5.59 -5.83 1.09
CA LEU A 52 6.21 -4.57 1.47
C LEU A 52 6.45 -4.55 2.98
N GLY A 53 7.69 -4.83 3.37
CA GLY A 53 8.03 -5.04 4.78
C GLY A 53 7.26 -6.23 5.39
N PRO A 54 6.55 -6.04 6.52
CA PRO A 54 5.74 -7.10 7.14
C PRO A 54 4.38 -7.32 6.46
N GLU A 55 3.98 -6.43 5.55
CA GLU A 55 2.67 -6.50 4.91
C GLU A 55 2.73 -7.18 3.55
N THR A 56 1.65 -7.87 3.21
CA THR A 56 1.49 -8.51 1.91
C THR A 56 0.09 -8.25 1.41
N GLU A 57 -0.02 -7.63 0.23
CA GLU A 57 -1.29 -7.33 -0.42
C GLU A 57 -1.37 -8.01 -1.78
N VAL A 58 -2.57 -8.37 -2.21
CA VAL A 58 -2.82 -8.98 -3.51
C VAL A 58 -3.72 -8.04 -4.30
N LEU A 59 -3.15 -7.42 -5.32
CA LEU A 59 -3.83 -6.49 -6.20
C LEU A 59 -4.40 -7.24 -7.41
N PRO A 60 -5.68 -7.05 -7.77
CA PRO A 60 -6.19 -7.53 -9.05
C PRO A 60 -5.54 -6.75 -10.20
N ALA A 61 -5.20 -7.41 -11.30
CA ALA A 61 -4.81 -6.69 -12.50
C ALA A 61 -6.01 -5.88 -13.04
N PRO A 62 -5.78 -4.62 -13.46
CA PRO A 62 -6.83 -3.83 -14.09
C PRO A 62 -7.24 -4.44 -15.43
N HIS A 63 -8.46 -4.13 -15.86
CA HIS A 63 -8.98 -4.56 -17.16
C HIS A 63 -8.30 -3.86 -18.35
N GLY A 64 -7.63 -2.73 -18.10
CA GLY A 64 -6.93 -1.94 -19.11
C GLY A 64 -5.50 -1.61 -18.71
N LYS A 65 -4.90 -0.61 -19.38
CA LYS A 65 -3.55 -0.14 -19.08
C LYS A 65 -3.49 0.75 -17.83
N ASP A 66 -4.63 1.34 -17.46
CA ASP A 66 -4.77 2.29 -16.37
C ASP A 66 -5.36 1.60 -15.14
N VAL A 67 -4.97 2.04 -13.94
CA VAL A 67 -5.54 1.52 -12.70
C VAL A 67 -6.91 2.15 -12.41
N ASP A 68 -7.85 1.32 -12.00
CA ASP A 68 -9.17 1.75 -11.57
C ASP A 68 -9.14 2.35 -10.16
N ALA A 69 -10.17 3.13 -9.82
CA ALA A 69 -10.27 3.80 -8.52
C ALA A 69 -10.17 2.83 -7.32
N GLN A 70 -10.66 1.61 -7.46
CA GLN A 70 -10.61 0.59 -6.42
C GLN A 70 -9.15 0.19 -6.12
N ILE A 71 -8.36 -0.08 -7.18
CA ILE A 71 -6.93 -0.38 -7.08
C ILE A 71 -6.16 0.79 -6.47
N VAL A 72 -6.50 2.04 -6.83
CA VAL A 72 -5.89 3.24 -6.23
C VAL A 72 -6.13 3.31 -4.71
N VAL A 73 -7.34 2.95 -4.24
CA VAL A 73 -7.66 2.93 -2.81
C VAL A 73 -6.84 1.87 -2.07
N ASP A 74 -6.70 0.67 -2.62
CA ASP A 74 -5.87 -0.39 -2.04
C ASP A 74 -4.39 0.03 -1.99
N LEU A 75 -3.85 0.52 -3.13
CA LEU A 75 -2.49 1.04 -3.21
C LEU A 75 -2.21 2.12 -2.16
N ARG A 76 -3.14 3.07 -2.00
CA ARG A 76 -3.02 4.14 -1.01
C ARG A 76 -2.95 3.58 0.40
N ARG A 77 -3.76 2.56 0.70
CA ARG A 77 -3.78 1.90 2.01
C ARG A 77 -2.45 1.20 2.28
N MET A 78 -2.00 0.34 1.37
CA MET A 78 -0.74 -0.40 1.51
C MET A 78 0.48 0.53 1.61
N LEU A 79 0.61 1.50 0.70
CA LEU A 79 1.74 2.45 0.72
C LEU A 79 1.76 3.26 2.02
N LYS A 80 0.58 3.62 2.53
CA LYS A 80 0.46 4.35 3.78
C LYS A 80 0.86 3.52 5.00
N GLN A 81 0.45 2.26 5.06
CA GLN A 81 0.81 1.37 6.16
C GLN A 81 2.32 1.04 6.14
N ALA A 82 2.91 0.94 4.96
CA ALA A 82 4.35 0.78 4.77
C ALA A 82 5.19 2.07 4.98
N GLY A 83 4.56 3.21 5.27
CA GLY A 83 5.26 4.47 5.55
C GLY A 83 5.72 5.27 4.31
N PHE A 84 5.22 4.95 3.11
CA PHE A 84 5.47 5.69 1.87
C PHE A 84 4.46 6.81 1.61
N ALA A 85 3.65 7.16 2.60
CA ALA A 85 2.73 8.28 2.47
C ALA A 85 3.51 9.60 2.40
N PRO A 86 3.12 10.56 1.54
CA PRO A 86 3.72 11.89 1.55
C PRO A 86 3.47 12.57 2.90
N GLU A 87 4.35 13.48 3.29
CA GLU A 87 4.55 14.03 4.65
C GLU A 87 3.30 14.71 5.28
N GLY A 88 2.20 14.86 4.52
CA GLY A 88 0.90 15.36 4.97
C GLY A 88 -0.21 14.31 5.10
N SER A 89 0.05 13.04 4.84
CA SER A 89 -0.92 11.95 5.02
C SER A 89 -0.61 11.23 6.34
N PRO A 90 -1.46 11.32 7.39
CA PRO A 90 -1.15 10.72 8.67
C PRO A 90 -1.13 9.20 8.51
N ALA A 91 0.06 8.61 8.37
CA ALA A 91 0.27 7.17 8.43
C ALA A 91 -0.42 6.70 9.71
N VAL A 92 -1.53 5.98 9.56
CA VAL A 92 -2.11 5.29 10.70
C VAL A 92 -1.14 4.15 10.91
N ALA A 93 -0.11 4.41 11.72
CA ALA A 93 0.71 3.37 12.29
C ALA A 93 -0.28 2.46 13.03
N ASP A 94 -0.63 1.35 12.39
CA ASP A 94 -1.45 0.30 12.97
C ASP A 94 -0.62 -0.28 14.13
N GLN A 95 -0.82 0.33 15.31
CA GLN A 95 -0.31 -0.16 16.58
C GLN A 95 -1.10 -1.42 16.95
N ARG A 96 -0.83 -2.53 16.25
CA ARG A 96 -1.24 -3.87 16.66
C ARG A 96 -0.28 -4.51 17.67
N ALA A 97 0.61 -3.71 18.25
CA ALA A 97 1.22 -4.00 19.54
C ALA A 97 0.27 -3.54 20.67
N ARG A 98 -0.87 -4.21 20.81
CA ARG A 98 -1.57 -4.30 22.09
C ARG A 98 -1.84 -5.77 22.37
N ASP A 99 -0.77 -6.46 22.72
CA ASP A 99 -0.86 -7.65 23.55
C ASP A 99 -0.30 -7.29 24.92
N HIS A 100 -1.20 -7.11 25.89
CA HIS A 100 -1.10 -7.79 27.17
C HIS A 100 -2.46 -7.71 27.86
N GLY A 101 -3.04 -8.87 28.15
CA GLY A 101 -4.23 -8.98 28.97
C GLY A 101 -3.97 -8.50 30.39
N ASP A 102 -4.99 -7.88 30.96
CA ASP A 102 -5.32 -8.08 32.37
C ASP A 102 -6.84 -8.15 32.46
N GLY A 103 -7.33 -9.35 32.77
CA GLY A 103 -8.71 -9.54 33.15
C GLY A 103 -8.88 -8.99 34.55
N GLN A 104 -9.46 -7.80 34.68
CA GLN A 104 -9.91 -7.34 35.99
C GLN A 104 -11.28 -7.95 36.28
N TRP A 105 -11.20 -9.06 37.01
CA TRP A 105 -12.25 -9.73 37.75
C TRP A 105 -13.17 -8.73 38.47
N GLY A 106 -14.48 -8.92 38.32
CA GLY A 106 -15.46 -8.37 39.26
C GLY A 106 -15.47 -9.23 40.51
N GLU A 107 -15.02 -8.68 41.63
CA GLU A 107 -15.15 -9.27 42.97
C GLU A 107 -16.40 -8.71 43.71
N PRO A 108 -16.87 -9.40 44.76
CA PRO A 108 -18.28 -9.48 45.13
C PRO A 108 -18.73 -8.44 46.18
N THR A 109 -20.05 -8.25 46.27
CA THR A 109 -20.75 -7.77 47.47
C THR A 109 -22.14 -8.37 47.52
#